data_AF-A0AAW9KFX1-F1
#
_entry.id   AF-A0AAW9KFX1-F1
#
_cell.length_a   1.000
_cell.length_b   1.000
_cell.length_c   1.000
_cell.angle_alpha   90.00
_cell.angle_beta   90.00
_cell.angle_gamma   90.00
#
_symmetry.space_group_name_H-M   'P 1'
#
loop_
_entity.id
_entity.type
_entity.pdbx_description
1 polymer ?
#
loop_
_entity_poly.entity_id
_entity_poly.type
_entity_poly.pdbx_seq_one_letter_code
_entity_poly.pdbx_strand_id
1 'polypeptide(L)'
;EELKLMHRLVKPKYFMPVHGEYRHLKHHKDLALRLGMDSKDVFIVERGEVVEINNDCATISGKVDSGVVLVDGLGIGDVGTLVLRDRKHLAQDGLVNIVVTIERESYSIIAGPDIITRGFVYVKESEELIHELKEIATEELQNCLDKNILEWYLIK
;
A
#
# COMPACT_ATOMS: atom_id res chain seq x y z
N GLU A 1 -25.27 26.64 -2.19
CA GLU A 1 -25.46 28.11 -2.29
C GLU A 1 -24.26 28.91 -1.78
N GLU A 2 -23.63 28.53 -0.66
CA GLU A 2 -22.48 29.27 -0.08
C GLU A 2 -21.28 29.40 -1.03
N LEU A 3 -20.90 28.32 -1.74
CA LEU A 3 -19.84 28.39 -2.75
C LEU A 3 -20.17 29.41 -3.85
N LYS A 4 -21.44 29.49 -4.28
CA LYS A 4 -21.87 30.49 -5.28
C LYS A 4 -21.76 31.91 -4.73
N LEU A 5 -22.11 32.10 -3.46
CA LEU A 5 -21.98 33.39 -2.78
C LEU A 5 -20.51 33.84 -2.76
N MET A 6 -19.59 32.94 -2.41
CA MET A 6 -18.14 33.23 -2.42
C MET A 6 -17.66 33.66 -3.81
N HIS A 7 -18.00 32.90 -4.85
CA HIS A 7 -17.66 33.24 -6.24
C HIS A 7 -18.20 34.62 -6.67
N ARG A 8 -19.43 34.97 -6.28
CA ARG A 8 -20.05 36.26 -6.60
C ARG A 8 -19.42 37.44 -5.86
N LEU A 9 -18.94 37.21 -4.64
CA LEU A 9 -18.27 38.24 -3.83
C LEU A 9 -16.84 38.47 -4.31
N VAL A 10 -16.09 37.40 -4.56
CA VAL A 10 -14.65 37.47 -4.91
C VAL A 10 -14.44 37.84 -6.38
N LYS A 11 -15.33 37.41 -7.28
CA LYS A 11 -15.22 37.61 -8.74
C LYS A 11 -13.81 37.26 -9.28
N PRO A 12 -13.36 36.00 -9.11
CA PRO A 12 -12.00 35.62 -9.45
C PRO A 12 -11.74 35.68 -10.96
N LYS A 13 -10.54 36.14 -11.37
CA LYS A 13 -10.05 36.04 -12.75
C LYS A 13 -9.71 34.59 -13.12
N TYR A 14 -9.10 33.87 -12.20
CA TYR A 14 -8.75 32.45 -12.30
C TYR A 14 -9.24 31.71 -11.07
N PHE A 15 -9.67 30.46 -11.23
CA PHE A 15 -10.19 29.66 -10.13
C PHE A 15 -9.55 28.27 -10.07
N MET A 16 -9.10 27.89 -8.88
CA MET A 16 -8.56 26.57 -8.59
C MET A 16 -9.34 25.98 -7.41
N PRO A 17 -10.27 25.03 -7.63
CA PRO A 17 -10.91 24.34 -6.53
C PRO A 17 -9.87 23.55 -5.74
N VAL A 18 -9.89 23.71 -4.42
CA VAL A 18 -9.04 23.00 -3.46
C VAL A 18 -9.89 22.25 -2.46
N HIS A 19 -9.25 21.35 -1.71
CA HIS A 19 -9.85 20.58 -0.61
C HIS A 19 -11.03 19.68 -1.03
N GLY A 20 -10.70 18.49 -1.52
CA GLY A 20 -11.65 17.42 -1.78
C GLY A 20 -11.10 16.40 -2.76
N GLU A 21 -11.71 15.23 -2.83
CA GLU A 21 -11.47 14.31 -3.94
C GLU A 21 -11.86 14.91 -5.30
N TYR A 22 -11.34 14.30 -6.37
CA TYR A 22 -11.55 14.73 -7.75
C TYR A 22 -13.02 15.05 -8.08
N ARG A 23 -13.98 14.22 -7.65
CA ARG A 23 -15.41 14.45 -7.85
C ARG A 23 -15.90 15.79 -7.28
N HIS A 24 -15.41 16.16 -6.10
CA HIS A 24 -15.78 17.43 -5.47
C HIS A 24 -15.19 18.61 -6.24
N LEU A 25 -13.91 18.50 -6.63
CA LEU A 25 -13.22 19.53 -7.41
C LEU A 25 -13.90 19.73 -8.78
N LYS A 26 -14.30 18.63 -9.42
CA LYS A 26 -15.03 18.64 -10.69
C LYS A 26 -16.37 19.34 -10.57
N HIS A 27 -17.19 19.01 -9.57
CA HIS A 27 -18.45 19.70 -9.34
C HIS A 27 -18.27 21.18 -9.00
N HIS A 28 -17.21 21.54 -8.26
CA HIS A 28 -16.90 22.94 -7.96
C HIS A 28 -16.44 23.70 -9.21
N LYS A 29 -15.66 23.07 -10.09
CA LYS A 29 -15.36 23.63 -11.42
C LYS A 29 -16.64 23.85 -12.21
N ASP A 30 -17.50 22.85 -12.33
CA ASP A 30 -18.74 22.95 -13.11
C ASP A 30 -19.67 24.04 -12.52
N LEU A 31 -19.66 24.25 -11.20
CA LEU A 31 -20.35 25.35 -10.54
C LEU A 31 -19.79 26.72 -10.99
N ALA A 32 -18.48 26.89 -11.02
CA ALA A 32 -17.82 28.12 -11.46
C ALA A 32 -18.14 28.45 -12.93
N LEU A 33 -18.18 27.43 -13.80
CA LEU A 33 -18.59 27.58 -15.20
C LEU A 33 -20.05 28.04 -15.32
N ARG A 34 -20.96 27.46 -14.53
CA ARG A 34 -22.37 27.89 -14.49
C ARG A 34 -22.56 29.33 -14.00
N LEU A 35 -21.61 29.86 -13.25
CA LEU A 35 -21.60 31.25 -12.78
C LEU A 35 -20.96 32.21 -13.80
N GLY A 36 -20.45 31.70 -14.93
CA GLY A 36 -19.98 32.50 -16.06
C GLY A 36 -18.45 32.54 -16.25
N MET A 37 -17.68 31.74 -15.50
CA MET A 37 -16.23 31.64 -15.74
C MET A 37 -15.93 30.83 -17.01
N ASP A 38 -14.86 31.20 -17.73
CA ASP A 38 -14.38 30.43 -18.86
C ASP A 38 -13.68 29.15 -18.37
N SER A 39 -13.87 28.05 -19.09
CA SER A 39 -13.27 26.75 -18.80
C SER A 39 -11.74 26.76 -18.76
N LYS A 40 -11.11 27.67 -19.52
CA LYS A 40 -9.65 27.86 -19.57
C LYS A 40 -9.09 28.52 -18.31
N ASP A 41 -9.93 29.27 -17.58
CA ASP A 41 -9.55 30.00 -16.38
C ASP A 41 -9.82 29.20 -15.09
N VAL A 42 -10.28 27.95 -15.22
CA VAL A 42 -10.58 27.05 -14.10
C VAL A 42 -9.69 25.80 -14.10
N PHE A 43 -8.81 25.70 -13.12
CA PHE A 43 -7.74 24.70 -13.03
C PHE A 43 -8.06 23.62 -12.00
N ILE A 44 -8.27 22.38 -12.43
CA ILE A 44 -8.22 21.21 -11.54
C ILE A 44 -6.79 20.71 -11.60
N VAL A 45 -6.11 20.71 -10.45
CA VAL A 45 -4.70 20.36 -10.33
C VAL A 45 -4.51 19.12 -9.46
N GLU A 46 -3.51 18.32 -9.79
CA GLU A 46 -3.04 17.21 -8.97
C GLU A 46 -2.00 17.67 -7.95
N ARG A 47 -1.75 16.84 -6.93
CA ARG A 47 -0.69 17.12 -5.95
C ARG A 47 0.66 17.19 -6.67
N GLY A 48 1.40 18.27 -6.39
CA GLY A 48 2.70 18.54 -7.00
C GLY A 48 2.63 19.30 -8.32
N GLU A 49 1.47 19.51 -8.94
CA GLU A 49 1.38 20.38 -10.12
C GLU A 49 1.51 21.85 -9.74
N VAL A 50 2.27 22.59 -10.56
CA VAL A 50 2.55 24.01 -10.36
C VAL A 50 1.67 24.82 -11.31
N VAL A 51 0.87 25.73 -10.73
CA VAL A 51 0.14 26.75 -11.50
C VAL A 51 0.91 28.06 -11.43
N GLU A 52 1.43 28.50 -12.57
CA GLU A 52 2.03 29.81 -12.73
C GLU A 52 0.93 30.81 -13.08
N ILE A 53 0.87 31.91 -12.34
CA ILE A 53 -0.14 32.97 -12.51
C ILE A 53 0.59 34.30 -12.62
N ASN A 54 0.30 35.03 -13.69
CA ASN A 54 0.69 36.42 -13.84
C ASN A 54 -0.54 37.29 -14.19
N ASN A 55 -0.30 38.58 -14.46
CA ASN A 55 -1.39 39.52 -14.74
C ASN A 55 -2.16 39.17 -16.03
N ASP A 56 -1.55 38.47 -16.98
CA ASP A 56 -2.09 38.26 -18.33
C ASP A 56 -2.57 36.83 -18.56
N CYS A 57 -1.89 35.83 -18.00
CA CYS A 57 -2.19 34.40 -18.16
C CYS A 57 -2.00 33.60 -16.86
N ALA A 58 -2.64 32.43 -16.83
CA ALA A 58 -2.40 31.39 -15.84
C ALA A 58 -2.25 30.04 -16.57
N THR A 59 -1.21 29.28 -16.23
CA THR A 59 -0.89 28.01 -16.90
C THR A 59 -0.28 27.01 -15.92
N ILE A 60 -0.48 25.72 -16.18
CA ILE A 60 0.24 24.66 -15.47
C ILE A 60 1.64 24.59 -16.08
N SER A 61 2.68 24.92 -15.30
CA SER A 61 4.04 25.11 -15.81
C SER A 61 5.04 24.02 -15.39
N GLY A 62 4.64 23.08 -14.54
CA GLY A 62 5.51 21.97 -14.16
C GLY A 62 4.98 21.11 -13.01
N LYS A 63 5.87 20.25 -12.50
CA LYS A 63 5.62 19.41 -11.32
C LYS A 63 6.78 19.53 -10.34
N VAL A 64 6.46 19.51 -9.06
CA VAL A 64 7.42 19.41 -7.94
C VAL A 64 7.26 18.07 -7.24
N ASP A 65 8.33 17.62 -6.60
CA ASP A 65 8.30 16.41 -5.80
C ASP A 65 7.26 16.54 -4.69
N SER A 66 6.29 15.64 -4.73
CA SER A 66 5.21 15.57 -3.77
C SER A 66 4.81 14.11 -3.57
N GLY A 67 4.27 13.80 -2.40
CA GLY A 67 3.93 12.44 -2.06
C GLY A 67 3.27 12.35 -0.70
N VAL A 68 3.04 11.11 -0.26
CA VAL A 68 2.52 10.81 1.07
C VAL A 68 3.65 10.21 1.88
N VAL A 69 3.91 10.78 3.05
CA VAL A 69 4.78 10.19 4.07
C VAL A 69 3.89 9.56 5.13
N LEU A 70 4.07 8.26 5.34
CA LEU A 70 3.33 7.51 6.37
C LEU A 70 4.01 7.70 7.73
N VAL A 71 3.22 7.76 8.79
CA VAL A 71 3.71 7.92 10.16
C VAL A 71 3.13 6.78 11.00
N ASP A 72 3.99 6.04 11.69
CA ASP A 72 3.62 4.93 12.56
C ASP A 72 4.37 5.03 13.91
N GLY A 73 3.66 5.41 14.97
CA GLY A 73 4.23 5.66 16.29
C GLY A 73 5.25 6.81 16.27
N LEU A 74 6.52 6.49 16.54
CA LEU A 74 7.66 7.42 16.46
C LEU A 74 8.35 7.40 15.09
N GLY A 75 7.97 6.46 14.22
CA GLY A 75 8.51 6.30 12.87
C GLY A 75 7.87 7.27 11.89
N ILE A 76 8.72 8.01 11.16
CA ILE A 76 8.29 8.93 10.09
C ILE A 76 8.91 8.42 8.79
N GLY A 77 8.06 7.97 7.86
CA GLY A 77 8.49 7.47 6.55
C GLY A 77 9.19 6.10 6.57
N ASP A 78 9.25 5.44 7.72
CA ASP A 78 9.77 4.08 7.89
C ASP A 78 8.79 3.00 7.38
N VAL A 79 7.49 3.32 7.39
CA VAL A 79 6.46 2.48 6.77
C VAL A 79 6.31 2.82 5.29
N GLY A 80 6.76 1.88 4.44
CA GLY A 80 6.54 1.93 2.99
C GLY A 80 5.32 1.12 2.53
N THR A 81 5.04 1.16 1.23
CA THR A 81 3.96 0.39 0.60
C THR A 81 4.11 -1.12 0.78
N LEU A 82 5.35 -1.64 0.84
CA LEU A 82 5.62 -3.06 1.08
C LEU A 82 5.15 -3.49 2.46
N VAL A 83 5.47 -2.71 3.50
CA VAL A 83 5.03 -3.01 4.88
C VAL A 83 3.50 -3.01 4.98
N LEU A 84 2.82 -2.07 4.31
CA LEU A 84 1.35 -2.05 4.25
C LEU A 84 0.78 -3.27 3.52
N ARG A 85 1.44 -3.71 2.43
CA ARG A 85 1.04 -4.89 1.67
C ARG A 85 1.17 -6.15 2.53
N ASP A 86 2.27 -6.31 3.24
CA ASP A 86 2.49 -7.46 4.13
C ASP A 86 1.47 -7.46 5.26
N ARG A 87 1.21 -6.29 5.89
CA ARG A 87 0.14 -6.15 6.89
C ARG A 87 -1.24 -6.55 6.34
N LYS A 88 -1.53 -6.21 5.09
CA LYS A 88 -2.80 -6.58 4.44
C LYS A 88 -2.90 -8.10 4.27
N HIS A 89 -1.87 -8.75 3.75
CA HIS A 89 -1.85 -10.20 3.60
C HIS A 89 -1.98 -10.90 4.95
N LEU A 90 -1.20 -10.48 5.96
CA LEU A 90 -1.29 -11.03 7.31
C LEU A 90 -2.67 -10.88 7.94
N ALA A 91 -3.37 -9.77 7.67
CA ALA A 91 -4.71 -9.52 8.19
C ALA A 91 -5.81 -10.33 7.48
N GLN A 92 -5.62 -10.68 6.21
CA GLN A 92 -6.60 -11.43 5.42
C GLN A 92 -6.38 -12.95 5.51
N ASP A 93 -5.13 -13.38 5.40
CA ASP A 93 -4.75 -14.78 5.19
C ASP A 93 -4.13 -15.40 6.45
N GLY A 94 -3.69 -14.59 7.41
CA GLY A 94 -2.90 -15.05 8.55
C GLY A 94 -1.46 -15.37 8.17
N LEU A 95 -0.78 -16.15 9.02
CA LEU A 95 0.58 -16.63 8.76
C LEU A 95 0.79 -18.05 9.29
N VAL A 96 1.63 -18.80 8.58
CA VAL A 96 2.12 -20.13 8.94
C VAL A 96 3.64 -20.09 8.87
N ASN A 97 4.31 -20.32 10.00
CA ASN A 97 5.76 -20.41 10.08
C ASN A 97 6.18 -21.87 10.26
N ILE A 98 7.10 -22.34 9.41
CA ILE A 98 7.71 -23.67 9.52
C ILE A 98 9.15 -23.47 9.98
N VAL A 99 9.51 -24.05 11.13
CA VAL A 99 10.84 -23.92 11.74
C VAL A 99 11.51 -25.27 11.75
N VAL A 100 12.69 -25.37 11.13
CA VAL A 100 13.50 -26.60 11.10
C VAL A 100 14.94 -26.27 11.47
N THR A 101 15.59 -27.18 12.17
CA THR A 101 17.02 -27.12 12.48
C THR A 101 17.73 -28.21 11.71
N ILE A 102 18.65 -27.82 10.82
CA ILE A 102 19.43 -28.72 9.98
C ILE A 102 20.89 -28.65 10.40
N GLU A 103 21.52 -29.80 10.59
CA GLU A 103 22.96 -29.87 10.80
C GLU A 103 23.69 -29.66 9.49
N ARG A 104 24.66 -28.76 9.47
CA ARG A 104 25.43 -28.47 8.26
C ARG A 104 26.39 -29.60 7.87
N GLU A 105 26.90 -30.36 8.83
CA GLU A 105 27.92 -31.37 8.58
C GLU A 105 27.31 -32.71 8.13
N SER A 106 26.26 -33.16 8.83
CA SER A 106 25.57 -34.41 8.50
C SER A 106 24.43 -34.23 7.49
N TYR A 107 24.04 -32.99 7.18
CA TYR A 107 22.88 -32.66 6.35
C TYR A 107 21.60 -33.36 6.81
N SER A 108 21.45 -33.50 8.12
CA SER A 108 20.29 -34.13 8.74
C SER A 108 19.45 -33.11 9.49
N ILE A 109 18.15 -33.40 9.60
CA ILE A 109 17.24 -32.61 10.42
C ILE A 109 17.48 -33.00 11.88
N ILE A 110 17.97 -32.07 12.69
CA ILE A 110 18.23 -32.27 14.13
C ILE A 110 16.95 -32.03 14.93
N ALA A 111 16.12 -31.05 14.51
CA ALA A 111 14.89 -30.68 15.19
C ALA A 111 13.86 -30.04 14.24
N GLY A 112 12.58 -30.20 14.56
CA GLY A 112 11.47 -29.78 13.70
C GLY A 112 11.14 -30.82 12.62
N PRO A 113 10.36 -30.44 11.57
CA PRO A 113 9.75 -29.14 11.36
C PRO A 113 8.64 -28.84 12.38
N ASP A 114 8.67 -27.65 12.98
CA ASP A 114 7.64 -27.15 13.88
C ASP A 114 6.81 -26.07 13.21
N ILE A 115 5.49 -26.23 13.29
CA ILE A 115 4.52 -25.35 12.63
C ILE A 115 3.88 -24.42 13.64
N ILE A 116 4.03 -23.12 13.41
CA ILE A 116 3.46 -22.06 14.24
C ILE A 116 2.54 -21.21 13.38
N THR A 117 1.24 -21.22 13.67
CA THR A 117 0.23 -20.46 12.92
C THR A 117 -0.31 -19.29 13.73
N ARG A 118 -0.58 -18.15 13.09
CA ARG A 118 -1.34 -17.04 13.69
C ARG A 118 -2.35 -16.48 12.70
N GLY A 119 -3.61 -16.42 13.09
CA GLY A 119 -4.69 -15.87 12.26
C GLY A 119 -5.08 -16.71 11.04
N PHE A 120 -4.45 -17.87 10.84
CA PHE A 120 -4.75 -18.80 9.74
C PHE A 120 -5.90 -19.76 10.12
N VAL A 121 -5.70 -20.58 11.16
CA VAL A 121 -6.72 -21.51 11.69
C VAL A 121 -6.69 -21.55 13.21
N TYR A 122 -7.79 -21.98 13.82
CA TYR A 122 -7.84 -22.22 15.26
C TYR A 122 -7.22 -23.58 15.58
N VAL A 123 -5.99 -23.58 16.08
CA VAL A 123 -5.16 -24.80 16.26
C VAL A 123 -5.90 -25.92 17.00
N LYS A 124 -6.68 -25.61 18.04
CA LYS A 124 -7.39 -26.64 18.81
C LYS A 124 -8.48 -27.38 18.02
N GLU A 125 -8.97 -26.78 16.95
CA GLU A 125 -9.99 -27.38 16.06
C GLU A 125 -9.39 -27.90 14.76
N SER A 126 -8.07 -27.76 14.57
CA SER A 126 -7.40 -28.07 13.30
C SER A 126 -6.09 -28.82 13.52
N GLU A 127 -6.01 -29.67 14.55
CA GLU A 127 -4.82 -30.47 14.86
C GLU A 127 -4.43 -31.40 13.69
N GLU A 128 -5.41 -32.01 13.02
CA GLU A 128 -5.19 -32.86 11.84
C GLU A 128 -4.50 -32.08 10.71
N LEU A 129 -4.98 -30.87 10.40
CA LEU A 129 -4.38 -30.02 9.37
C LEU A 129 -2.93 -29.64 9.70
N ILE A 130 -2.64 -29.33 10.96
CA ILE A 130 -1.27 -29.01 11.40
C ILE A 130 -0.37 -30.26 11.30
N HIS A 131 -0.91 -31.43 11.60
CA HIS A 131 -0.19 -32.70 11.46
C HIS A 131 0.16 -32.99 9.99
N GLU A 132 -0.82 -32.86 9.08
CA GLU A 132 -0.61 -33.05 7.65
C GLU A 132 0.44 -32.08 7.09
N LEU A 133 0.36 -30.79 7.46
CA LEU A 133 1.37 -29.82 7.06
C LEU A 133 2.78 -30.20 7.55
N LYS A 134 2.87 -30.78 8.75
CA LYS A 134 4.14 -31.21 9.33
C LYS A 134 4.71 -32.42 8.58
N GLU A 135 3.86 -33.37 8.21
CA GLU A 135 4.25 -34.53 7.40
C GLU A 135 4.77 -34.08 6.02
N ILE A 136 4.00 -33.24 5.32
CA ILE A 136 4.38 -32.70 4.00
C ILE A 136 5.71 -31.93 4.09
N ALA A 137 5.86 -31.05 5.08
CA ALA A 137 7.10 -30.31 5.28
C ALA A 137 8.29 -31.24 5.55
N THR A 138 8.08 -32.30 6.34
CA THR A 138 9.15 -33.27 6.65
C THR A 138 9.56 -34.04 5.40
N GLU A 139 8.59 -34.53 4.63
CA GLU A 139 8.84 -35.27 3.39
C GLU A 139 9.61 -34.44 2.37
N GLU A 140 9.18 -33.20 2.12
CA GLU A 140 9.85 -32.32 1.15
C GLU A 140 11.24 -31.90 1.60
N LEU A 141 11.45 -31.65 2.89
CA LEU A 141 12.77 -31.35 3.44
C LEU A 141 13.70 -32.56 3.31
N GLN A 142 13.22 -33.76 3.61
CA GLN A 142 13.99 -35.00 3.46
C GLN A 142 14.37 -35.24 1.99
N ASN A 143 13.41 -35.05 1.07
CA ASN A 143 13.63 -35.16 -0.37
C ASN A 143 14.69 -34.18 -0.89
N CYS A 144 14.72 -32.95 -0.37
CA CYS A 144 15.74 -31.96 -0.72
C CYS A 144 17.13 -32.40 -0.22
N LEU A 145 17.22 -32.88 1.02
CA LEU A 145 18.47 -33.32 1.63
C LEU A 145 19.04 -34.57 0.94
N ASP A 146 18.20 -35.57 0.62
CA ASP A 146 18.60 -36.79 -0.10
C ASP A 146 19.14 -36.49 -1.51
N LYS A 147 18.66 -35.41 -2.13
CA LYS A 147 19.12 -34.92 -3.44
C LYS A 147 20.34 -34.01 -3.36
N ASN A 148 20.93 -33.80 -2.17
CA ASN A 148 22.02 -32.85 -1.92
C ASN A 148 21.68 -31.40 -2.35
N ILE A 149 20.42 -30.99 -2.22
CA ILE A 149 20.02 -29.59 -2.45
C ILE A 149 20.28 -28.83 -1.15
N LEU A 150 21.42 -28.14 -1.12
CA LEU A 150 21.94 -27.47 0.09
C LEU A 150 21.81 -25.94 0.04
N GLU A 151 21.32 -25.41 -1.07
CA GLU A 151 21.17 -23.96 -1.22
C GLU A 151 19.93 -23.50 -0.45
N TRP A 152 20.13 -22.66 0.57
CA TRP A 152 19.07 -22.20 1.47
C TRP A 152 17.89 -21.52 0.78
N TYR A 153 18.09 -20.92 -0.40
CA TYR A 153 17.00 -20.30 -1.16
C TYR A 153 16.16 -21.31 -1.94
N LEU A 154 16.67 -22.54 -2.16
CA LEU A 154 15.91 -23.64 -2.77
C LEU A 154 15.10 -24.41 -1.72
N ILE A 155 15.57 -24.41 -0.47
CA ILE A 155 14.90 -25.06 0.66
C ILE A 155 13.75 -24.18 1.22
N LYS A 156 13.88 -22.85 1.12
CA LYS A 156 12.85 -21.88 1.54
C LYS A 156 11.83 -21.62 0.46
#